data_AF-A0A8T2K716-F1
#
_entry.id   AF-A0A8T2K716-F1
#
_cell.length_a   1.000
_cell.length_b   1.000
_cell.length_c   1.000
_cell.angle_alpha   90.00
_cell.angle_beta   90.00
_cell.angle_gamma   90.00
#
_symmetry.space_group_name_H-M   'P 1'
#
loop_
_entity.id
_entity.type
_entity.pdbx_description
1 polymer ?
#
loop_
_entity_poly.entity_id
_entity_poly.type
_entity_poly.pdbx_seq_one_letter_code
_entity_poly.pdbx_strand_id
1 'polypeptide(L)'
;LNILVFFQAAQEKEELQRSGDELDVKIRKAEKEMNALENTLRVINVCNTSYKKSFSKVTETSEEYEEIIQVEEQERAAEEKNRYKRRQIRELQEDMQVMKNTLESILKEEMSFQQNANELLPAVTQLNKETEDQNHKLERVMRQFSKIVKEIRQIKKTKEETHFEQDVNVRDLRDFNKSINKMLTIAMEKNSDLVGAIQLYFHQFGLDVPKNSSTPGSYSSRSSSSHSSTLSVRYVAISLVLNVSSVYG
;
A
#
# COMPACT_ATOMS: atom_id res chain seq x y z
N LEU A 1 70.85 -100.09 61.26
CA LEU A 1 71.49 -99.23 60.24
C LEU A 1 70.72 -99.17 58.91
N ASN A 2 70.36 -100.30 58.28
CA ASN A 2 69.69 -100.29 56.96
C ASN A 2 68.32 -99.58 56.88
N ILE A 3 67.51 -99.59 57.94
CA ILE A 3 66.18 -98.96 57.94
C ILE A 3 66.28 -97.42 57.97
N LEU A 4 67.29 -96.87 58.65
CA LEU A 4 67.45 -95.42 58.85
C LEU A 4 67.96 -94.74 57.57
N VAL A 5 68.86 -95.41 56.84
CA VAL A 5 69.34 -94.97 55.52
C VAL A 5 68.22 -95.01 54.48
N PHE A 6 67.37 -96.04 54.51
CA PHE A 6 66.20 -96.14 53.62
C PHE A 6 65.18 -95.02 53.90
N PHE A 7 64.91 -94.73 55.18
CA PHE A 7 64.00 -93.65 55.56
C PHE A 7 64.53 -92.27 55.14
N GLN A 8 65.83 -92.02 55.32
CA GLN A 8 66.46 -90.77 54.92
C GLN A 8 66.49 -90.58 53.39
N ALA A 9 66.77 -91.65 52.63
CA ALA A 9 66.68 -91.62 51.17
C ALA A 9 65.22 -91.45 50.68
N ALA A 10 64.23 -91.99 51.39
CA ALA A 10 62.82 -91.78 51.08
C ALA A 10 62.39 -90.33 51.39
N GLN A 11 62.85 -89.74 52.49
CA GLN A 11 62.58 -88.36 52.86
C GLN A 11 63.22 -87.37 51.86
N GLU A 12 64.47 -87.62 51.45
CA GLU A 12 65.17 -86.81 50.45
C GLU A 12 64.48 -86.91 49.08
N LYS A 13 64.00 -88.11 48.69
CA LYS A 13 63.20 -88.29 47.47
C LYS A 13 61.86 -87.54 47.53
N GLU A 14 61.19 -87.51 48.68
CA GLU A 14 59.94 -86.78 48.87
C GLU A 14 60.16 -85.26 48.86
N GLU A 15 61.24 -84.76 49.46
CA GLU A 15 61.65 -83.35 49.36
C GLU A 15 62.00 -82.94 47.92
N LEU A 16 62.72 -83.80 47.19
CA LEU A 16 63.01 -83.57 45.77
C LEU A 16 61.73 -83.52 44.94
N GLN A 17 60.78 -84.40 45.21
CA GLN A 17 59.50 -84.44 44.52
C GLN A 17 58.66 -83.19 44.84
N ARG A 18 58.64 -82.75 46.10
CA ARG A 18 57.98 -81.50 46.52
C ARG A 18 58.59 -80.28 45.84
N SER A 19 59.93 -80.24 45.74
CA SER A 19 60.65 -79.19 45.02
C SER A 19 60.37 -79.24 43.51
N GLY A 20 60.22 -80.44 42.95
CA GLY A 20 59.82 -80.64 41.55
C GLY A 20 58.40 -80.12 41.28
N ASP A 21 57.44 -80.46 42.14
CA ASP A 21 56.06 -79.97 42.05
C ASP A 21 55.99 -78.45 42.18
N GLU A 22 56.79 -77.85 43.08
CA GLU A 22 56.86 -76.40 43.25
C GLU A 22 57.45 -75.70 42.01
N LEU A 23 58.48 -76.29 41.40
CA LEU A 23 59.06 -75.81 40.15
C LEU A 23 58.05 -75.91 38.99
N ASP A 24 57.30 -77.00 38.88
CA ASP A 24 56.25 -77.17 37.87
C ASP A 24 55.10 -76.16 38.03
N VAL A 25 54.76 -75.80 39.27
CA VAL A 25 53.80 -74.72 39.54
C VAL A 25 54.36 -73.36 39.09
N LYS A 26 55.63 -73.09 39.35
CA LYS A 26 56.31 -71.85 38.89
C LYS A 26 56.40 -71.78 37.37
N ILE A 27 56.73 -72.88 36.70
CA ILE A 27 56.78 -72.97 35.23
C ILE A 27 55.40 -72.71 34.65
N ARG A 28 54.36 -73.40 35.12
CA ARG A 28 52.98 -73.19 34.64
C ARG A 28 52.48 -71.77 34.88
N LYS A 29 52.88 -71.14 35.99
CA LYS A 29 52.56 -69.73 36.27
C LYS A 29 53.28 -68.81 35.27
N ALA A 30 54.57 -69.01 35.04
CA ALA A 30 55.36 -68.23 34.08
C ALA A 30 54.85 -68.39 32.64
N GLU A 31 54.45 -69.59 32.23
CA GLU A 31 53.85 -69.83 30.90
C GLU A 31 52.52 -69.08 30.72
N LYS A 32 51.66 -69.06 31.75
CA LYS A 32 50.42 -68.28 31.72
C LYS A 32 50.69 -66.78 31.66
N GLU A 33 51.68 -66.29 32.40
CA GLU A 33 52.10 -64.88 32.35
C GLU A 33 52.69 -64.52 30.98
N MET A 34 53.50 -65.41 30.38
CA MET A 34 54.06 -65.21 29.05
C MET A 34 52.96 -65.14 27.97
N ASN A 35 51.97 -66.03 28.03
CA ASN A 35 50.81 -65.99 27.14
C ASN A 35 49.96 -64.73 27.33
N ALA A 36 49.78 -64.27 28.57
CA ALA A 36 49.07 -63.03 28.86
C ALA A 36 49.82 -61.82 28.26
N LEU A 37 51.14 -61.75 28.45
CA LEU A 37 51.99 -60.71 27.90
C LEU A 37 52.01 -60.72 26.36
N GLU A 38 52.03 -61.89 25.73
CA GLU A 38 51.96 -62.00 24.27
C GLU A 38 50.63 -61.45 23.74
N ASN A 39 49.51 -61.77 24.40
CA ASN A 39 48.21 -61.22 24.05
C ASN A 39 48.18 -59.70 24.22
N THR A 40 48.74 -59.17 25.32
CA THR A 40 48.84 -57.73 25.53
C THR A 40 49.69 -57.07 24.44
N LEU A 41 50.82 -57.66 24.07
CA LEU A 41 51.69 -57.17 23.00
C LEU A 41 50.95 -57.13 21.65
N ARG A 42 50.16 -58.17 21.36
CA ARG A 42 49.35 -58.24 20.13
C ARG A 42 48.31 -57.12 20.09
N VAL A 43 47.57 -56.92 21.18
CA VAL A 43 46.58 -55.83 21.28
C VAL A 43 47.26 -54.47 21.14
N ILE A 44 48.38 -54.24 21.83
CA ILE A 44 49.14 -53.00 21.72
C ILE A 44 49.64 -52.77 20.29
N ASN A 45 50.14 -53.80 19.60
CA ASN A 45 50.58 -53.67 18.21
C ASN A 45 49.42 -53.33 17.26
N VAL A 46 48.25 -53.95 17.44
CA VAL A 46 47.04 -53.60 16.67
C VAL A 46 46.61 -52.16 16.95
N CYS A 47 46.56 -51.74 18.22
CA CYS A 47 46.24 -50.37 18.58
C CYS A 47 47.26 -49.37 18.02
N ASN A 48 48.56 -49.69 18.10
CA ASN A 48 49.62 -48.81 17.63
C ASN A 48 49.62 -48.69 16.09
N THR A 49 49.37 -49.78 15.37
CA THR A 49 49.21 -49.74 13.91
C THR A 49 47.96 -48.96 13.50
N SER A 50 46.83 -49.13 14.20
CA SER A 50 45.62 -48.34 13.97
C SER A 50 45.83 -46.84 14.27
N TYR A 51 46.49 -46.54 15.40
CA TYR A 51 46.86 -45.18 15.78
C TYR A 51 47.78 -44.54 14.76
N LYS A 52 48.83 -45.22 14.29
CA LYS A 52 49.70 -44.74 13.21
C LYS A 52 48.94 -44.46 11.91
N LYS A 53 47.96 -45.30 11.56
CA LYS A 53 47.07 -45.04 10.41
C LYS A 53 46.19 -43.82 10.63
N SER A 54 45.71 -43.54 11.85
CA SER A 54 44.95 -42.31 12.11
C SER A 54 45.77 -41.01 11.95
N PHE A 55 47.11 -41.07 12.00
CA PHE A 55 48.00 -39.95 11.64
C PHE A 55 48.47 -39.99 10.20
N SER A 56 48.02 -40.94 9.37
CA SER A 56 48.34 -40.88 7.95
C SER A 56 47.70 -39.62 7.39
N LYS A 57 48.55 -38.78 6.79
CA LYS A 57 48.16 -37.50 6.24
C LYS A 57 47.00 -37.71 5.26
N VAL A 58 45.89 -37.01 5.44
CA VAL A 58 44.83 -36.95 4.44
C VAL A 58 45.49 -36.48 3.14
N THR A 59 45.47 -37.34 2.14
CA THR A 59 46.05 -37.08 0.82
C THR A 59 44.90 -36.73 -0.11
N GLU A 60 45.16 -35.97 -1.17
CA GLU A 60 44.12 -35.51 -2.11
C GLU A 60 43.37 -36.66 -2.83
N THR A 61 43.82 -37.90 -2.66
CA THR A 61 43.20 -39.13 -3.20
C THR A 61 42.49 -39.97 -2.14
N SER A 62 42.40 -39.51 -0.89
CA SER A 62 41.73 -40.27 0.17
C SER A 62 40.21 -40.03 0.13
N GLU A 63 39.44 -41.03 0.55
CA GLU A 63 37.97 -40.98 0.59
C GLU A 63 37.48 -39.83 1.49
N GLU A 64 38.20 -39.57 2.59
CA GLU A 64 37.89 -38.45 3.49
C GLU A 64 38.07 -37.08 2.81
N TYR A 65 39.03 -36.95 1.88
CA TYR A 65 39.22 -35.71 1.13
C TYR A 65 38.09 -35.48 0.11
N GLU A 66 37.62 -36.53 -0.56
CA GLU A 66 36.45 -36.45 -1.43
C GLU A 66 35.19 -36.10 -0.65
N GLU A 67 35.01 -36.66 0.56
CA GLU A 67 33.89 -36.33 1.45
C GLU A 67 33.92 -34.85 1.89
N ILE A 68 35.11 -34.33 2.24
CA ILE A 68 35.29 -32.89 2.56
C ILE A 68 34.83 -32.02 1.38
N ILE A 69 35.28 -32.31 0.15
CA ILE A 69 34.89 -31.54 -1.05
C ILE A 69 33.37 -31.59 -1.26
N GLN A 70 32.74 -32.76 -1.11
CA GLN A 70 31.30 -32.89 -1.29
C GLN A 70 30.52 -32.08 -0.25
N VAL A 71 30.95 -32.11 1.01
CA VAL A 71 30.31 -31.35 2.09
C VAL A 71 30.52 -29.84 1.87
N GLU A 72 31.72 -29.40 1.50
CA GLU A 72 31.99 -27.99 1.18
C GLU A 72 31.14 -27.49 -0.01
N GLU A 73 30.94 -28.33 -1.04
CA GLU A 73 30.08 -27.97 -2.17
C GLU A 73 28.61 -27.89 -1.76
N GLN A 74 28.13 -28.81 -0.92
CA GLN A 74 26.78 -28.76 -0.36
C GLN A 74 26.56 -27.54 0.53
N GLU A 75 27.55 -27.20 1.36
CA GLU A 75 27.54 -25.98 2.18
C GLU A 75 27.43 -24.76 1.28
N ARG A 76 28.29 -24.63 0.27
CA ARG A 76 28.28 -23.50 -0.68
C ARG A 76 26.94 -23.38 -1.39
N ALA A 77 26.37 -24.48 -1.88
CA ALA A 77 25.07 -24.48 -2.53
C ALA A 77 23.93 -24.08 -1.57
N ALA A 78 23.98 -24.55 -0.32
CA ALA A 78 23.01 -24.19 0.70
C ALA A 78 23.11 -22.70 1.08
N GLU A 79 24.33 -22.17 1.21
CA GLU A 79 24.59 -20.76 1.48
C GLU A 79 24.10 -19.85 0.37
N GLU A 80 24.35 -20.20 -0.89
CA GLU A 80 23.88 -19.43 -2.05
C GLU A 80 22.35 -19.38 -2.09
N LYS A 81 21.69 -20.54 -1.90
CA LYS A 81 20.23 -20.61 -1.80
C LYS A 81 19.69 -19.79 -0.63
N ASN A 82 20.39 -19.80 0.51
CA ASN A 82 20.01 -19.02 1.68
C ASN A 82 20.12 -17.51 1.41
N ARG A 83 21.24 -17.08 0.80
CA ARG A 83 21.46 -15.68 0.38
C ARG A 83 20.39 -15.21 -0.60
N TYR A 84 20.03 -16.04 -1.59
CA TYR A 84 18.97 -15.73 -2.55
C TYR A 84 17.61 -15.56 -1.87
N LYS A 85 17.22 -16.49 -0.98
CA LYS A 85 15.97 -16.37 -0.22
C LYS A 85 15.94 -15.14 0.68
N ARG A 86 17.05 -14.79 1.34
CA ARG A 86 17.12 -13.55 2.15
C ARG A 86 16.94 -12.30 1.30
N ARG A 87 17.47 -12.30 0.06
CA ARG A 87 17.26 -11.20 -0.87
C ARG A 87 15.77 -11.07 -1.26
N GLN A 88 15.12 -12.16 -1.63
CA GLN A 88 13.68 -12.14 -1.92
C GLN A 88 12.84 -11.64 -0.76
N ILE A 89 13.17 -12.05 0.48
CA ILE A 89 12.45 -11.58 1.67
C ILE A 89 12.58 -10.06 1.80
N ARG A 90 13.77 -9.49 1.56
CA ARG A 90 13.96 -8.03 1.61
C ARG A 90 13.17 -7.32 0.51
N GLU A 91 13.25 -7.81 -0.73
CA GLU A 91 12.51 -7.22 -1.85
C GLU A 91 11.00 -7.23 -1.58
N LEU A 92 10.44 -8.35 -1.12
CA LEU A 92 9.02 -8.44 -0.75
C LEU A 92 8.65 -7.54 0.45
N GLN A 93 9.55 -7.36 1.41
CA GLN A 93 9.33 -6.45 2.54
C GLN A 93 9.32 -4.98 2.09
N GLU A 94 10.21 -4.60 1.17
CA GLU A 94 10.25 -3.27 0.56
C GLU A 94 8.97 -3.02 -0.24
N ASP A 95 8.56 -3.96 -1.09
CA ASP A 95 7.32 -3.87 -1.88
C ASP A 95 6.09 -3.73 -0.97
N MET A 96 6.00 -4.53 0.08
CA MET A 96 4.91 -4.45 1.06
C MET A 96 4.88 -3.09 1.76
N GLN A 97 6.03 -2.53 2.09
CA GLN A 97 6.12 -1.21 2.72
C GLN A 97 5.70 -0.09 1.77
N VAL A 98 6.10 -0.15 0.49
CA VAL A 98 5.65 0.78 -0.55
C VAL A 98 4.14 0.70 -0.71
N MET A 99 3.59 -0.51 -0.86
CA MET A 99 2.15 -0.74 -1.00
C MET A 99 1.37 -0.20 0.20
N LYS A 100 1.88 -0.39 1.41
CA LYS A 100 1.28 0.14 2.64
C LYS A 100 1.23 1.67 2.65
N ASN A 101 2.34 2.32 2.27
CA ASN A 101 2.40 3.78 2.21
C ASN A 101 1.43 4.33 1.15
N THR A 102 1.33 3.68 -0.01
CA THR A 102 0.37 4.05 -1.06
C THR A 102 -1.06 3.91 -0.58
N LEU A 103 -1.39 2.81 0.11
CA LEU A 103 -2.72 2.61 0.68
C LEU A 103 -3.07 3.71 1.70
N GLU A 104 -2.13 4.07 2.57
CA GLU A 104 -2.34 5.14 3.55
C GLU A 104 -2.59 6.51 2.88
N SER A 105 -1.87 6.81 1.79
CA SER A 105 -2.10 8.03 1.00
C SER A 105 -3.51 8.03 0.38
N ILE A 106 -3.91 6.93 -0.24
CA ILE A 106 -5.23 6.80 -0.88
C ILE A 106 -6.36 6.94 0.16
N LEU A 107 -6.22 6.31 1.33
CA LEU A 107 -7.22 6.42 2.40
C LEU A 107 -7.35 7.86 2.91
N LYS A 108 -6.23 8.60 3.00
CA LYS A 108 -6.26 10.01 3.38
C LYS A 108 -6.96 10.87 2.33
N GLU A 109 -6.71 10.62 1.04
CA GLU A 109 -7.41 11.29 -0.06
C GLU A 109 -8.90 10.97 -0.06
N GLU A 110 -9.27 9.70 0.13
CA GLU A 110 -10.67 9.27 0.25
C GLU A 110 -11.39 10.01 1.39
N MET A 111 -10.78 10.10 2.57
CA MET A 111 -11.35 10.87 3.68
C MET A 111 -11.52 12.35 3.34
N SER A 112 -10.57 12.96 2.63
CA SER A 112 -10.69 14.35 2.19
C SER A 112 -11.83 14.53 1.19
N PHE A 113 -11.99 13.62 0.22
CA PHE A 113 -13.10 13.66 -0.73
C PHE A 113 -14.44 13.45 -0.04
N GLN A 114 -14.52 12.55 0.94
CA GLN A 114 -15.73 12.31 1.70
C GLN A 114 -16.11 13.54 2.54
N GLN A 115 -15.14 14.21 3.17
CA GLN A 115 -15.38 15.46 3.87
C GLN A 115 -15.90 16.54 2.92
N ASN A 116 -15.24 16.74 1.77
CA ASN A 116 -15.68 17.71 0.77
C ASN A 116 -17.10 17.41 0.27
N ALA A 117 -17.44 16.13 0.06
CA ALA A 117 -18.79 15.72 -0.32
C ALA A 117 -19.81 16.06 0.78
N ASN A 118 -19.49 15.78 2.04
CA ASN A 118 -20.34 16.11 3.18
C ASN A 118 -20.54 17.62 3.35
N GLU A 119 -19.57 18.44 2.96
CA GLU A 119 -19.67 19.91 2.96
C GLU A 119 -20.51 20.44 1.79
N LEU A 120 -20.43 19.82 0.60
CA LEU A 120 -21.18 20.24 -0.59
C LEU A 120 -22.65 19.82 -0.58
N LEU A 121 -22.97 18.66 -0.01
CA LEU A 121 -24.33 18.11 0.00
C LEU A 121 -25.38 19.08 0.60
N PRO A 122 -25.14 19.76 1.74
CA PRO A 122 -26.03 20.78 2.26
C PRO A 122 -26.26 21.95 1.31
N ALA A 123 -25.21 22.41 0.62
CA ALA A 123 -25.34 23.50 -0.34
C ALA A 123 -26.21 23.10 -1.53
N VAL A 124 -26.04 21.88 -2.05
CA VAL A 124 -26.88 21.34 -3.13
C VAL A 124 -28.33 21.21 -2.70
N THR A 125 -28.60 20.66 -1.51
CA THR A 125 -29.98 20.51 -1.00
C THR A 125 -30.65 21.87 -0.79
N GLN A 126 -29.91 22.87 -0.29
CA GLN A 126 -30.41 24.24 -0.14
C GLN A 126 -30.72 24.89 -1.50
N LEU A 127 -29.83 24.80 -2.48
CA LEU A 127 -30.04 25.36 -3.82
C LEU A 127 -31.21 24.69 -4.56
N ASN A 128 -31.41 23.38 -4.38
CA ASN A 128 -32.56 22.67 -4.94
C ASN A 128 -33.88 23.21 -4.36
N LYS A 129 -33.93 23.42 -3.04
CA LYS A 129 -35.10 24.02 -2.38
C LYS A 129 -35.37 25.44 -2.86
N GLU A 130 -34.33 26.26 -2.97
CA GLU A 130 -34.46 27.62 -3.50
C GLU A 130 -34.97 27.62 -4.95
N THR A 131 -34.50 26.70 -5.78
CA THR A 131 -34.96 26.54 -7.16
C THR A 131 -36.45 26.17 -7.22
N GLU A 132 -36.89 25.23 -6.37
CA GLU A 132 -38.30 24.85 -6.26
C GLU A 132 -39.19 26.02 -5.80
N ASP A 133 -38.74 26.77 -4.79
CA ASP A 133 -39.43 27.98 -4.32
C ASP A 133 -39.55 29.05 -5.43
N GLN A 134 -38.50 29.24 -6.24
CA GLN A 134 -38.55 30.16 -7.39
C GLN A 134 -39.47 29.67 -8.50
N ASN A 135 -39.50 28.36 -8.78
CA ASN A 135 -40.43 27.77 -9.74
C ASN A 135 -41.89 28.00 -9.34
N HIS A 136 -42.21 27.81 -8.06
CA HIS A 136 -43.56 28.11 -7.55
C HIS A 136 -43.92 29.60 -7.66
N LYS A 137 -42.97 30.50 -7.39
CA LYS A 137 -43.18 31.95 -7.59
C LYS A 137 -43.43 32.29 -9.06
N LEU A 138 -42.60 31.73 -9.95
CA LEU A 138 -42.73 31.93 -11.39
C LEU A 138 -44.11 31.45 -11.89
N GLU A 139 -44.54 30.26 -11.46
CA GLU A 139 -45.84 29.70 -11.83
C GLU A 139 -47.00 30.61 -11.38
N ARG A 140 -46.93 31.15 -10.16
CA ARG A 140 -47.93 32.10 -9.65
C ARG A 140 -47.98 33.38 -10.49
N VAL A 141 -46.83 33.95 -10.82
CA VAL A 141 -46.73 35.16 -11.65
C VAL A 141 -47.25 34.89 -13.06
N MET A 142 -46.88 33.78 -13.69
CA MET A 142 -47.35 33.40 -15.02
C MET A 142 -48.87 33.23 -15.07
N ARG A 143 -49.48 32.64 -14.02
CA ARG A 143 -50.94 32.54 -13.90
C ARG A 143 -51.60 33.92 -13.82
N GLN A 144 -51.01 34.87 -13.09
CA GLN A 144 -51.52 36.25 -13.01
C GLN A 144 -51.34 37.01 -14.33
N PHE A 145 -50.15 36.92 -14.94
CA PHE A 145 -49.86 37.50 -16.25
C PHE A 145 -50.87 37.02 -17.30
N SER A 146 -51.15 35.72 -17.34
CA SER A 146 -52.15 35.14 -18.25
C SER A 146 -53.56 35.69 -18.05
N LYS A 147 -53.95 36.06 -16.81
CA LYS A 147 -55.24 36.69 -16.53
C LYS A 147 -55.27 38.12 -17.06
N ILE A 148 -54.24 38.91 -16.75
CA ILE A 148 -54.13 40.31 -17.18
C ILE A 148 -54.12 40.42 -18.71
N VAL A 149 -53.36 39.54 -19.40
CA VAL A 149 -53.34 39.50 -20.87
C VAL A 149 -54.74 39.25 -21.44
N LYS A 150 -55.52 38.33 -20.85
CA LYS A 150 -56.91 38.08 -21.28
C LYS A 150 -57.80 39.31 -21.05
N GLU A 151 -57.67 40.00 -19.92
CA GLU A 151 -58.42 41.23 -19.62
C GLU A 151 -58.10 42.37 -20.59
N ILE A 152 -56.81 42.61 -20.90
CA ILE A 152 -56.37 43.64 -21.85
C ILE A 152 -56.99 43.39 -23.24
N ARG A 153 -56.92 42.15 -23.72
CA ARG A 153 -57.47 41.76 -25.03
C ARG A 153 -59.00 41.86 -25.07
N GLN A 154 -59.68 41.53 -23.97
CA GLN A 154 -61.13 41.72 -23.84
C GLN A 154 -61.52 43.21 -23.92
N ILE A 155 -60.81 44.10 -23.20
CA ILE A 155 -61.05 45.55 -23.22
C ILE A 155 -60.81 46.12 -24.62
N LYS A 156 -59.71 45.72 -25.27
CA LYS A 156 -59.36 46.20 -26.62
C LYS A 156 -60.19 45.55 -27.73
N LYS A 157 -60.99 44.52 -27.43
CA LYS A 157 -61.79 43.73 -28.38
C LYS A 157 -60.96 43.14 -29.53
N THR A 158 -59.70 42.79 -29.25
CA THR A 158 -58.79 42.17 -30.22
C THR A 158 -58.45 40.75 -29.78
N LYS A 159 -58.36 39.82 -30.74
CA LYS A 159 -57.83 38.47 -30.48
C LYS A 159 -56.31 38.43 -30.55
N GLU A 160 -55.72 39.36 -31.30
CA GLU A 160 -54.29 39.46 -31.52
C GLU A 160 -53.57 40.12 -30.35
N GLU A 161 -52.27 39.81 -30.26
CA GLU A 161 -51.36 40.42 -29.30
C GLU A 161 -51.30 41.93 -29.50
N THR A 162 -51.41 42.68 -28.41
CA THR A 162 -51.45 44.14 -28.49
C THR A 162 -50.04 44.73 -28.51
N HIS A 163 -49.83 45.89 -29.13
CA HIS A 163 -48.51 46.55 -29.13
C HIS A 163 -47.92 46.77 -27.73
N PHE A 164 -48.77 46.90 -26.71
CA PHE A 164 -48.33 46.99 -25.31
C PHE A 164 -47.72 45.67 -24.81
N GLU A 165 -48.30 44.51 -25.16
CA GLU A 165 -47.75 43.20 -24.82
C GLU A 165 -46.39 42.98 -25.48
N GLN A 166 -46.24 43.40 -26.75
CA GLN A 166 -44.97 43.34 -27.48
C GLN A 166 -43.88 44.21 -26.85
N ASP A 167 -44.20 45.46 -26.47
CA ASP A 167 -43.25 46.36 -25.81
C ASP A 167 -42.79 45.82 -24.44
N VAL A 168 -43.73 45.29 -23.66
CA VAL A 168 -43.42 44.63 -22.37
C VAL A 168 -42.48 43.43 -22.60
N ASN A 169 -42.77 42.57 -23.57
CA ASN A 169 -41.93 41.40 -23.88
C ASN A 169 -40.51 41.81 -24.32
N VAL A 170 -40.38 42.85 -25.16
CA VAL A 170 -39.05 43.36 -25.57
C VAL A 170 -38.29 43.92 -24.37
N ARG A 171 -38.96 44.61 -23.44
CA ARG A 171 -38.33 45.10 -22.21
C ARG A 171 -37.89 43.95 -21.31
N ASP A 172 -38.73 42.94 -21.13
CA ASP A 172 -38.42 41.74 -20.32
C ASP A 172 -37.22 40.98 -20.89
N LEU A 173 -37.19 40.74 -22.21
CA LEU A 173 -36.06 40.10 -22.89
C LEU A 173 -34.76 40.91 -22.78
N ARG A 174 -34.85 42.24 -22.83
CA ARG A 174 -33.68 43.12 -22.65
C ARG A 174 -33.15 43.00 -21.23
N ASP A 175 -34.01 42.99 -20.22
CA ASP A 175 -33.59 42.92 -18.82
C ASP A 175 -33.08 41.51 -18.46
N PHE A 176 -33.68 40.46 -19.02
CA PHE A 176 -33.17 39.09 -18.93
C PHE A 176 -31.75 38.96 -19.50
N ASN A 177 -31.52 39.48 -20.72
CA ASN A 177 -30.18 39.49 -21.33
C ASN A 177 -29.16 40.25 -20.48
N LYS A 178 -29.52 41.40 -19.91
CA LYS A 178 -28.63 42.13 -18.97
C LYS A 178 -28.29 41.29 -17.75
N SER A 179 -29.26 40.57 -17.20
CA SER A 179 -29.07 39.71 -16.03
C SER A 179 -28.13 38.53 -16.32
N ILE A 180 -28.34 37.84 -17.45
CA ILE A 180 -27.44 36.76 -17.92
C ILE A 180 -26.03 37.29 -18.11
N ASN A 181 -25.87 38.41 -18.81
CA ASN A 181 -24.56 39.00 -19.06
C ASN A 181 -23.82 39.32 -17.76
N LYS A 182 -24.53 39.86 -16.76
CA LYS A 182 -23.95 40.10 -15.42
C LYS A 182 -23.54 38.81 -14.72
N MET A 183 -24.38 37.77 -14.77
CA MET A 183 -24.06 36.46 -14.19
C MET A 183 -22.83 35.83 -14.86
N LEU A 184 -22.76 35.93 -16.19
CA LEU A 184 -21.66 35.41 -16.99
C LEU A 184 -20.34 36.14 -16.67
N THR A 185 -20.37 37.47 -16.55
CA THR A 185 -19.18 38.23 -16.13
C THR A 185 -18.68 37.78 -14.75
N ILE A 186 -19.57 37.61 -13.77
CA ILE A 186 -19.19 37.13 -12.43
C ILE A 186 -18.61 35.71 -12.49
N ALA A 187 -19.19 34.82 -13.31
CA ALA A 187 -18.72 33.45 -13.47
C ALA A 187 -17.32 33.39 -14.10
N MET A 188 -17.05 34.27 -15.09
CA MET A 188 -15.76 34.43 -15.74
C MET A 188 -14.70 35.02 -14.80
N GLU A 189 -15.06 35.97 -13.93
CA GLU A 189 -14.15 36.55 -12.93
C GLU A 189 -13.71 35.52 -11.88
N LYS A 190 -14.62 34.59 -11.51
CA LYS A 190 -14.35 33.58 -10.49
C LYS A 190 -13.65 32.33 -11.02
N ASN A 191 -13.77 32.04 -12.31
CA ASN A 191 -13.21 30.84 -12.94
C ASN A 191 -12.46 31.22 -14.22
N SER A 192 -11.17 31.54 -14.07
CA SER A 192 -10.28 31.92 -15.18
C SER A 192 -10.27 30.90 -16.32
N ASP A 193 -10.42 29.62 -15.99
CA ASP A 193 -10.27 28.51 -16.91
C ASP A 193 -11.44 28.42 -17.89
N LEU A 194 -12.62 28.92 -17.49
CA LEU A 194 -13.83 28.94 -18.32
C LEU A 194 -13.83 30.07 -19.35
N VAL A 195 -13.01 31.11 -19.15
CA VAL A 195 -12.99 32.32 -19.99
C VAL A 195 -12.71 31.96 -21.45
N GLY A 196 -11.71 31.12 -21.70
CA GLY A 196 -11.34 30.72 -23.07
C GLY A 196 -12.45 29.95 -23.79
N ALA A 197 -13.11 29.03 -23.08
CA ALA A 197 -14.23 28.25 -23.63
C ALA A 197 -15.45 29.14 -23.93
N ILE A 198 -15.79 30.05 -23.02
CA ILE A 198 -16.90 31.00 -23.20
C ILE A 198 -16.63 31.91 -24.38
N GLN A 199 -15.41 32.47 -24.50
CA GLN A 199 -15.03 33.32 -25.62
C GLN A 199 -15.14 32.58 -26.97
N LEU A 200 -14.75 31.31 -27.02
CA LEU A 200 -14.87 30.48 -28.20
C LEU A 200 -16.33 30.29 -28.63
N TYR A 201 -17.23 29.95 -27.70
CA TYR A 201 -18.65 29.76 -28.01
C TYR A 201 -19.30 31.07 -28.48
N PHE A 202 -19.02 32.19 -27.83
CA PHE A 202 -19.53 33.49 -28.25
C PHE A 202 -19.06 33.84 -29.67
N HIS A 203 -17.79 33.59 -29.98
CA HIS A 203 -17.25 33.82 -31.32
C HIS A 203 -17.91 32.92 -32.39
N GLN A 204 -18.13 31.64 -32.07
CA GLN A 204 -18.80 30.68 -32.97
C GLN A 204 -20.22 31.13 -33.38
N PHE A 205 -20.95 31.76 -32.46
CA PHE A 205 -22.29 32.28 -32.72
C PHE A 205 -22.31 33.74 -33.16
N GLY A 206 -21.14 34.36 -33.40
CA GLY A 206 -21.03 35.76 -33.83
C GLY A 206 -21.50 36.77 -32.77
N LEU A 207 -21.41 36.40 -31.49
CA LEU A 207 -21.83 37.21 -30.35
C LEU A 207 -20.61 37.82 -29.65
N ASP A 208 -20.77 39.04 -29.14
CA ASP A 208 -19.74 39.69 -28.34
C ASP A 208 -19.80 39.20 -26.89
N VAL A 209 -18.62 38.86 -26.35
CA VAL A 209 -18.48 38.43 -24.96
C VAL A 209 -18.83 39.61 -24.03
N PRO A 210 -19.69 39.42 -23.03
CA PRO A 210 -20.08 40.49 -22.12
C PRO A 210 -18.87 41.04 -21.37
N LYS A 211 -18.54 42.30 -21.62
CA LYS A 211 -17.51 43.05 -20.89
C LYS A 211 -18.15 43.82 -19.75
N ASN A 212 -17.37 44.07 -18.71
CA ASN A 212 -17.72 44.86 -17.53
C ASN A 212 -18.06 46.29 -18.01
N SER A 213 -19.31 46.54 -18.38
CA SER A 213 -19.75 47.89 -18.73
C SER A 213 -19.99 48.66 -17.43
N SER A 214 -18.91 49.17 -16.85
CA SER A 214 -18.98 50.31 -15.94
C SER A 214 -19.26 51.57 -16.78
N THR A 215 -20.42 51.64 -17.42
CA THR A 215 -20.89 52.89 -18.02
C THR A 215 -21.76 53.59 -16.98
N PRO A 216 -21.42 54.81 -16.52
CA PRO A 216 -22.27 55.60 -15.65
C PRO A 216 -23.55 55.96 -16.42
N GLY A 217 -24.64 55.25 -16.14
CA GLY A 217 -25.95 55.62 -16.64
C GLY A 217 -26.36 56.94 -16.03
N SER A 218 -26.50 57.96 -16.89
CA SER A 218 -27.01 59.27 -16.52
C SER A 218 -28.34 59.16 -15.79
N TYR A 219 -28.41 59.87 -14.68
CA TYR A 219 -29.59 60.18 -13.88
C TYR A 219 -30.81 60.50 -14.76
N SER A 220 -31.89 59.76 -14.58
CA SER A 220 -33.23 60.26 -14.85
C SER A 220 -34.10 59.88 -13.67
N SER A 221 -34.22 60.83 -12.75
CA SER A 221 -35.08 60.78 -11.58
C SER A 221 -36.54 60.79 -11.99
N ARG A 222 -37.23 59.65 -11.78
CA ARG A 222 -38.66 59.64 -11.46
C ARG A 222 -38.91 58.60 -10.37
N SER A 223 -39.14 59.12 -9.17
CA SER A 223 -39.57 58.36 -8.00
C SER A 223 -40.90 57.66 -8.26
N SER A 224 -40.94 56.36 -8.03
CA SER A 224 -42.14 55.66 -7.56
C SER A 224 -41.70 54.48 -6.72
N SER A 225 -42.00 54.60 -5.43
CA SER A 225 -41.83 53.58 -4.41
C SER A 225 -42.44 52.25 -4.84
N SER A 226 -41.61 51.21 -4.92
CA SER A 226 -42.06 49.83 -4.89
C SER A 226 -40.99 49.03 -4.18
N HIS A 227 -41.39 48.44 -3.06
CA HIS A 227 -40.57 47.65 -2.18
C HIS A 227 -40.15 46.36 -2.92
N SER A 228 -39.04 46.41 -3.65
CA SER A 228 -38.42 45.21 -4.21
C SER A 228 -37.45 44.65 -3.18
N SER A 229 -37.88 43.60 -2.50
CA SER A 229 -37.01 42.72 -1.73
C SER A 229 -35.93 42.17 -2.67
N THR A 230 -34.72 42.72 -2.56
CA THR A 230 -33.54 42.19 -3.25
C THR A 230 -33.26 40.79 -2.69
N LEU A 231 -33.54 39.76 -3.50
CA LEU A 231 -33.08 38.41 -3.24
C LEU A 231 -31.56 38.41 -3.33
N SER A 232 -30.92 38.47 -2.16
CA SER A 232 -29.49 38.19 -2.01
C SER A 232 -29.27 36.70 -2.22
N VAL A 233 -28.93 36.30 -3.46
CA VAL A 233 -28.38 34.96 -3.72
C VAL A 233 -27.05 34.89 -2.97
N ARG A 234 -27.04 34.22 -1.82
CA ARG A 234 -25.79 33.94 -1.09
C ARG A 234 -25.05 32.88 -1.87
N TYR A 235 -24.08 33.30 -2.68
CA TYR A 235 -23.13 32.40 -3.31
C TYR A 235 -22.18 31.84 -2.24
N VAL A 236 -22.28 30.54 -1.98
CA VAL A 236 -21.23 29.81 -1.25
C VAL A 236 -20.08 29.57 -2.23
N ALA A 237 -18.90 30.09 -1.91
CA ALA A 237 -17.69 29.85 -2.67
C ALA A 237 -17.23 28.41 -2.46
N ILE A 238 -17.14 27.63 -3.54
CA ILE A 238 -16.52 26.30 -3.52
C ILE A 238 -15.22 26.43 -4.30
N SER A 239 -14.11 26.45 -3.57
CA SER A 239 -12.76 26.43 -4.14
C SER A 239 -12.42 24.99 -4.53
N LEU A 240 -12.57 24.65 -5.81
CA LEU A 240 -12.02 23.41 -6.34
C LEU A 240 -10.51 23.59 -6.54
N VAL A 241 -9.71 23.11 -5.59
CA VAL A 241 -8.29 22.85 -5.84
C VAL A 241 -8.20 21.49 -6.51
N LEU A 242 -8.31 21.47 -7.84
CA LEU A 242 -7.91 20.31 -8.64
C LEU A 242 -6.39 20.30 -8.68
N ASN A 243 -5.76 19.60 -7.73
CA ASN A 243 -4.34 19.32 -7.80
C ASN A 243 -4.12 18.15 -8.77
N VAL A 244 -4.20 18.43 -10.07
CA VAL A 244 -3.73 17.49 -11.09
C VAL A 244 -2.22 17.63 -11.17
N SER A 245 -1.52 16.89 -10.33
CA SER A 245 -0.09 16.68 -10.48
C SER A 245 0.23 15.24 -10.09
N SER A 246 0.88 14.55 -11.03
CA SER A 246 1.51 13.22 -10.92
C SER A 246 0.71 11.98 -11.37
N VAL A 247 0.43 11.88 -12.68
CA VAL A 247 0.32 10.56 -13.36
C VAL A 247 1.16 10.49 -14.67
N TYR A 248 2.04 11.47 -14.94
CA TYR A 248 3.05 11.32 -15.99
C TYR A 248 4.41 11.80 -15.46
N GLY A 249 5.30 10.84 -15.22
CA GLY A 249 6.65 11.01 -14.70
C GLY A 249 7.12 9.74 -14.02
#